data_AF-A0AA40T395-F1
#
_entry.id   AF-A0AA40T395-F1
#
_cell.length_a   1.000
_cell.length_b   1.000
_cell.length_c   1.000
_cell.angle_alpha   90.00
_cell.angle_beta   90.00
_cell.angle_gamma   90.00
#
_symmetry.space_group_name_H-M   'P 1'
#
loop_
_entity.id
_entity.type
_entity.pdbx_description
1 polymer ?
#
loop_
_entity_poly.entity_id
_entity_poly.type
_entity_poly.pdbx_seq_one_letter_code
_entity_poly.pdbx_strand_id
1 'polypeptide(L)'
;MGLFDQILGAVANPNQQGSLGQLGSIINTVDQLSNSTGTDPSTIQSVLSVVGGQVRSALQQKQATEGNEAAQTLVNQYAGNSPNPQAVNSLFSPNIQQQVADFAAQRTGLNAGTIQQLLPLLVPIVLNFLKSGANAQNPQSGGNSVLNSFLDADGDGDVDIADAIQLASRHIRR
;
A
#
# COMPACT_ATOMS: atom_id res chain seq x y z
N MET A 1 10.20 -14.73 6.80
CA MET A 1 9.99 -14.81 5.34
C MET A 1 9.33 -13.50 4.94
N GLY A 2 10.03 -12.67 4.17
CA GLY A 2 9.61 -11.28 3.95
C GLY A 2 8.48 -11.18 2.93
N LEU A 3 7.76 -10.04 2.93
CA LEU A 3 6.75 -9.70 1.93
C LEU A 3 7.23 -9.92 0.49
N PHE A 4 8.54 -9.75 0.24
CA PHE A 4 9.21 -10.01 -1.03
C PHE A 4 9.13 -11.48 -1.51
N ASP A 5 9.19 -12.44 -0.60
CA ASP A 5 9.11 -13.88 -0.89
C ASP A 5 7.65 -14.29 -1.20
N GLN A 6 6.71 -13.65 -0.52
CA GLN A 6 5.28 -13.80 -0.75
C GLN A 6 4.85 -13.16 -2.08
N ILE A 7 5.51 -12.07 -2.49
CA ILE A 7 5.39 -11.43 -3.81
C ILE A 7 5.91 -12.35 -4.92
N LEU A 8 7.04 -13.04 -4.73
CA LEU A 8 7.51 -14.05 -5.68
C LEU A 8 6.48 -15.18 -5.86
N GLY A 9 5.81 -15.59 -4.79
CA GLY A 9 4.68 -16.53 -4.85
C GLY A 9 3.42 -15.97 -5.53
N ALA A 10 3.10 -14.69 -5.32
CA ALA A 10 1.96 -14.00 -5.94
C ALA A 10 2.15 -13.79 -7.45
N VAL A 11 3.36 -13.45 -7.87
CA VAL A 11 3.71 -13.20 -9.28
C VAL A 11 3.81 -14.50 -10.09
N ALA A 12 4.06 -15.64 -9.44
CA ALA A 12 3.94 -16.95 -10.05
C ALA A 12 2.47 -17.37 -10.29
N ASN A 13 1.49 -16.65 -9.75
CA ASN A 13 0.06 -16.94 -9.94
C ASN A 13 -0.54 -16.13 -11.10
N PRO A 14 -0.89 -16.76 -12.24
CA PRO A 14 -1.44 -16.08 -13.41
C PRO A 14 -2.85 -15.48 -13.20
N ASN A 15 -3.48 -15.73 -12.05
CA ASN A 15 -4.82 -15.24 -11.72
C ASN A 15 -4.82 -13.89 -10.96
N GLN A 16 -3.64 -13.36 -10.62
CA GLN A 16 -3.49 -12.10 -9.90
C GLN A 16 -3.08 -10.97 -10.85
N GLN A 17 -3.50 -9.73 -10.58
CA GLN A 17 -3.15 -8.58 -11.43
C GLN A 17 -1.65 -8.22 -11.37
N GLY A 18 -0.91 -8.76 -10.41
CA GLY A 18 0.52 -8.57 -10.22
C GLY A 18 1.37 -9.25 -11.29
N SER A 19 1.88 -8.44 -12.21
CA SER A 19 2.78 -8.90 -13.26
C SER A 19 4.25 -8.67 -12.89
N LEU A 20 5.17 -9.57 -13.31
CA LEU A 20 6.63 -9.37 -13.20
C LEU A 20 7.08 -7.97 -13.71
N GLY A 21 6.38 -7.42 -14.71
CA GLY A 21 6.62 -6.08 -15.23
C GLY A 21 6.33 -4.94 -14.25
N GLN A 22 5.39 -5.11 -13.31
CA GLN A 22 5.12 -4.10 -12.27
C GLN A 22 6.26 -4.06 -11.24
N LEU A 23 6.82 -5.21 -10.87
CA LEU A 23 8.01 -5.23 -10.01
C LEU A 23 9.22 -4.59 -10.68
N GLY A 24 9.45 -4.89 -11.96
CA GLY A 24 10.48 -4.22 -12.75
C GLY A 24 10.27 -2.70 -12.84
N SER A 25 9.01 -2.26 -12.91
CA SER A 25 8.68 -0.83 -12.88
C SER A 25 9.01 -0.19 -11.54
N ILE A 26 8.70 -0.85 -10.42
CA ILE A 26 9.02 -0.36 -9.07
C ILE A 26 10.54 -0.24 -8.90
N ILE A 27 11.30 -1.27 -9.30
CA ILE A 27 12.77 -1.27 -9.22
C ILE A 27 13.33 -0.11 -10.06
N ASN A 28 12.87 0.04 -11.31
CA ASN A 28 13.28 1.16 -12.16
C ASN A 28 12.93 2.52 -11.56
N THR A 29 11.77 2.67 -10.93
CA THR A 29 11.42 3.93 -10.26
C THR A 29 12.32 4.19 -9.07
N VAL A 30 12.64 3.19 -8.25
CA VAL A 30 13.58 3.34 -7.13
C VAL A 30 14.96 3.75 -7.64
N ASP A 31 15.45 3.13 -8.71
CA ASP A 31 16.72 3.48 -9.35
C ASP A 31 16.71 4.91 -9.92
N GLN A 32 15.64 5.29 -10.62
CA GLN A 32 15.48 6.65 -11.14
C GLN A 32 15.42 7.68 -10.01
N LEU A 33 14.72 7.36 -8.92
CA LEU A 33 14.59 8.25 -7.77
C LEU A 33 15.91 8.40 -7.03
N SER A 34 16.61 7.28 -6.83
CA SER A 34 17.97 7.25 -6.29
C SER A 34 18.91 8.15 -7.09
N ASN A 35 18.92 8.01 -8.42
CA ASN A 35 19.71 8.86 -9.31
C ASN A 35 19.27 10.33 -9.28
N SER A 36 17.96 10.60 -9.23
CA SER A 36 17.41 11.96 -9.22
C SER A 36 17.62 12.70 -7.89
N THR A 37 17.65 11.96 -6.78
CA THR A 37 17.84 12.52 -5.43
C THR A 37 19.27 12.39 -4.93
N GLY A 38 20.17 11.81 -5.74
CA GLY A 38 21.58 11.58 -5.37
C GLY A 38 21.73 10.72 -4.12
N THR A 39 20.81 9.78 -3.92
CA THR A 39 20.62 9.06 -2.66
C THR A 39 20.58 7.56 -2.90
N ASP A 40 21.06 6.75 -1.96
CA ASP A 40 21.12 5.30 -2.14
C ASP A 40 19.72 4.64 -2.27
N PRO A 41 19.59 3.55 -3.05
CA PRO A 41 18.35 2.78 -3.16
C PRO A 41 17.83 2.28 -1.80
N SER A 42 18.72 1.94 -0.86
CA SER A 42 18.38 1.52 0.50
C SER A 42 17.67 2.62 1.30
N THR A 43 18.03 3.87 1.05
CA THR A 43 17.41 5.04 1.64
C THR A 43 16.03 5.27 1.04
N ILE A 44 15.88 5.16 -0.27
CA ILE A 44 14.56 5.22 -0.94
C ILE A 44 13.66 4.08 -0.47
N GLN A 45 14.19 2.87 -0.27
CA GLN A 45 13.45 1.74 0.32
C GLN A 45 12.98 2.05 1.75
N SER A 46 13.80 2.74 2.54
CA SER A 46 13.42 3.19 3.88
C SER A 46 12.27 4.20 3.82
N VAL A 47 12.34 5.20 2.92
CA VAL A 47 11.22 6.13 2.67
C VAL A 47 9.97 5.35 2.24
N LEU A 48 10.09 4.43 1.29
CA LEU A 48 8.99 3.58 0.82
C LEU A 48 8.37 2.76 1.95
N SER A 49 9.18 2.24 2.88
CA SER A 49 8.69 1.48 4.03
C SER A 49 7.90 2.36 5.00
N VAL A 50 8.39 3.59 5.26
CA VAL A 50 7.68 4.58 6.09
C VAL A 50 6.36 4.98 5.43
N VAL A 51 6.41 5.34 4.15
CA VAL A 51 5.22 5.75 3.37
C VAL A 51 4.23 4.59 3.28
N GLY A 52 4.70 3.37 3.00
CA GLY A 52 3.89 2.17 2.95
C GLY A 52 3.21 1.87 4.28
N GLY A 53 3.95 1.94 5.39
CA GLY A 53 3.39 1.81 6.73
C GLY A 53 2.27 2.81 7.01
N GLN A 54 2.42 4.05 6.53
CA GLN A 54 1.37 5.05 6.72
C GLN A 54 0.19 4.88 5.78
N VAL A 55 0.42 4.52 4.51
CA VAL A 55 -0.66 4.16 3.57
C VAL A 55 -1.48 3.02 4.17
N ARG A 56 -0.83 2.03 4.79
CA ARG A 56 -1.50 0.95 5.51
C ARG A 56 -2.41 1.48 6.60
N SER A 57 -1.90 2.27 7.54
CA SER A 57 -2.72 2.79 8.64
C SER A 57 -3.90 3.64 8.17
N ALA A 58 -3.72 4.45 7.12
CA ALA A 58 -4.81 5.20 6.51
C ALA A 58 -5.87 4.28 5.87
N LEU A 59 -5.44 3.22 5.18
CA LEU A 59 -6.35 2.24 4.57
C LEU A 59 -7.06 1.39 5.62
N GLN A 60 -6.37 0.96 6.70
CA GLN A 60 -6.96 0.26 7.85
C GLN A 60 -8.03 1.12 8.50
N GLN A 61 -7.73 2.39 8.77
CA GLN A 61 -8.70 3.30 9.37
C GLN A 61 -9.92 3.50 8.46
N LYS A 62 -9.70 3.62 7.15
CA LYS A 62 -10.78 3.74 6.17
C LYS A 62 -11.59 2.46 6.05
N GLN A 63 -10.94 1.30 6.11
CA GLN A 63 -11.60 0.00 6.16
C GLN A 63 -12.44 -0.19 7.41
N ALA A 64 -11.92 0.18 8.59
CA ALA A 64 -12.65 0.10 9.86
C ALA A 64 -13.84 1.07 9.91
N THR A 65 -13.74 2.23 9.24
CA THR A 65 -14.77 3.26 9.26
C THR A 65 -15.82 3.07 8.15
N GLU A 66 -15.39 2.76 6.92
CA GLU A 66 -16.22 2.73 5.71
C GLU A 66 -16.36 1.31 5.10
N GLY A 67 -15.60 0.32 5.57
CA GLY A 67 -15.60 -1.05 5.08
C GLY A 67 -14.50 -1.37 4.06
N ASN A 68 -14.26 -2.66 3.82
CA ASN A 68 -13.25 -3.16 2.86
C ASN A 68 -13.44 -2.61 1.44
N GLU A 69 -14.68 -2.39 1.02
CA GLU A 69 -15.02 -1.88 -0.31
C GLU A 69 -14.51 -0.45 -0.52
N ALA A 70 -14.50 0.38 0.52
CA ALA A 70 -14.01 1.75 0.44
C ALA A 70 -12.48 1.81 0.33
N ALA A 71 -11.77 0.97 1.08
CA ALA A 71 -10.31 0.82 0.96
C ALA A 71 -9.94 0.29 -0.43
N GLN A 72 -10.65 -0.73 -0.94
CA GLN A 72 -10.44 -1.26 -2.28
C GLN A 72 -10.73 -0.23 -3.37
N THR A 73 -11.80 0.56 -3.23
CA THR A 73 -12.15 1.62 -4.19
C THR A 73 -11.05 2.67 -4.24
N LEU A 74 -10.54 3.09 -3.09
CA LEU A 74 -9.44 4.06 -3.01
C LEU A 74 -8.19 3.49 -3.69
N VAL A 75 -7.80 2.26 -3.34
CA VAL A 75 -6.67 1.58 -3.97
C VAL A 75 -6.88 1.50 -5.49
N ASN A 76 -8.05 1.08 -5.97
CA ASN A 76 -8.32 0.96 -7.41
C ASN A 76 -8.32 2.31 -8.14
N GLN A 77 -8.81 3.37 -7.50
CA GLN A 77 -8.95 4.71 -8.07
C GLN A 77 -7.63 5.48 -8.14
N TYR A 78 -6.76 5.28 -7.15
CA TYR A 78 -5.51 6.03 -7.00
C TYR A 78 -4.25 5.21 -7.28
N ALA A 79 -4.36 3.88 -7.47
CA ALA A 79 -3.28 3.03 -7.96
C ALA A 79 -2.79 3.47 -9.32
N GLY A 80 -1.48 3.62 -9.44
CA GLY A 80 -0.83 3.83 -10.73
C GLY A 80 0.67 3.99 -10.63
N ASN A 81 1.28 4.23 -11.78
CA ASN A 81 2.74 4.38 -11.93
C ASN A 81 3.12 5.86 -12.13
N SER A 82 2.13 6.75 -12.12
CA SER A 82 2.28 8.18 -12.37
C SER A 82 2.15 8.96 -11.06
N PRO A 83 2.87 10.09 -10.92
CA PRO A 83 2.73 10.96 -9.77
C PRO A 83 1.27 11.41 -9.60
N ASN A 84 0.66 11.15 -8.45
CA ASN A 84 -0.71 11.54 -8.15
C ASN A 84 -0.81 12.21 -6.77
N PRO A 85 -0.76 13.55 -6.71
CA PRO A 85 -0.89 14.27 -5.43
C PRO A 85 -2.30 14.17 -4.83
N GLN A 86 -3.33 13.84 -5.62
CA GLN A 86 -4.67 13.60 -5.09
C GLN A 86 -4.73 12.30 -4.30
N ALA A 87 -3.97 11.27 -4.69
CA ALA A 87 -3.84 10.02 -3.93
C ALA A 87 -3.27 10.28 -2.54
N VAL A 88 -2.23 11.10 -2.46
CA VAL A 88 -1.58 11.51 -1.20
C VAL A 88 -2.56 12.26 -0.33
N ASN A 89 -3.29 13.25 -0.86
CA ASN A 89 -4.24 14.04 -0.07
C ASN A 89 -5.48 13.24 0.36
N SER A 90 -5.87 12.21 -0.40
CA SER A 90 -7.00 11.33 -0.08
C SER A 90 -6.67 10.35 1.06
N LEU A 91 -5.41 9.91 1.14
CA LEU A 91 -4.92 9.00 2.18
C LEU A 91 -4.37 9.71 3.40
N PHE A 92 -3.63 10.80 3.17
CA PHE A 92 -2.89 11.50 4.18
C PHE A 92 -3.42 12.91 4.33
N SER A 93 -3.89 13.22 5.53
CA SER A 93 -4.11 14.61 5.92
C SER A 93 -2.79 15.40 5.85
N PRO A 94 -2.82 16.73 5.66
CA PRO A 94 -1.61 17.56 5.58
C PRO A 94 -0.65 17.35 6.76
N ASN A 95 -1.20 17.13 7.96
CA ASN A 95 -0.43 16.80 9.17
C ASN A 95 0.32 15.46 9.05
N ILE A 96 -0.34 14.41 8.50
CA ILE A 96 0.30 13.10 8.30
C ILE A 96 1.38 13.19 7.23
N GLN A 97 1.17 13.95 6.16
CA GLN A 97 2.19 14.14 5.12
C GLN A 97 3.46 14.77 5.68
N GLN A 98 3.31 15.78 6.55
CA GLN A 98 4.44 16.39 7.27
C GLN A 98 5.11 15.38 8.20
N GLN A 99 4.35 14.65 9.02
CA GLN A 99 4.90 13.63 9.92
C GLN A 99 5.66 12.52 9.18
N VAL A 100 5.13 12.03 8.07
CA VAL A 100 5.78 11.02 7.23
C VAL A 100 7.06 11.59 6.63
N ALA A 101 7.02 12.82 6.13
CA ALA A 101 8.19 13.49 5.58
C ALA A 101 9.28 13.70 6.65
N ASP A 102 8.91 14.13 7.86
CA ASP A 102 9.84 14.33 8.97
C ASP A 102 10.41 13.01 9.49
N PHE A 103 9.57 11.98 9.63
CA PHE A 103 10.00 10.67 10.09
C PHE A 103 10.92 9.99 9.06
N ALA A 104 10.54 10.03 7.79
CA ALA A 104 11.38 9.55 6.71
C ALA A 104 12.68 10.36 6.66
N ALA A 105 12.64 11.69 6.81
CA ALA A 105 13.84 12.55 6.82
C ALA A 105 14.81 12.16 7.93
N GLN A 106 14.30 11.94 9.15
CA GLN A 106 15.11 11.49 10.29
C GLN A 106 15.72 10.09 10.08
N ARG A 107 14.99 9.18 9.44
CA ARG A 107 15.45 7.81 9.17
C ARG A 107 16.46 7.72 8.03
N THR A 108 16.35 8.61 7.06
CA THR A 108 17.04 8.53 5.76
C THR A 108 18.15 9.56 5.61
N GLY A 109 18.14 10.61 6.43
CA GLY A 109 18.99 11.78 6.26
C GLY A 109 18.56 12.70 5.11
N LEU A 110 17.47 12.37 4.39
CA LEU A 110 16.92 13.23 3.35
C LEU A 110 16.22 14.45 3.94
N ASN A 111 16.13 15.52 3.16
CA ASN A 111 15.33 16.67 3.54
C ASN A 111 13.82 16.33 3.45
N ALA A 112 13.04 16.75 4.44
CA ALA A 112 11.59 16.56 4.45
C ALA A 112 10.93 17.17 3.19
N GLY A 113 11.47 18.28 2.66
CA GLY A 113 11.00 18.88 1.41
C GLY A 113 11.22 17.99 0.19
N THR A 114 12.33 17.24 0.13
CA THR A 114 12.57 16.24 -0.90
C THR A 114 11.56 15.11 -0.78
N ILE A 115 11.37 14.56 0.42
CA ILE A 115 10.41 13.46 0.64
C ILE A 115 8.99 13.88 0.29
N GLN A 116 8.57 15.10 0.60
CA GLN A 116 7.27 15.64 0.20
C GLN A 116 7.10 15.66 -1.33
N GLN A 117 8.16 15.91 -2.09
CA GLN A 117 8.13 15.83 -3.56
C GLN A 117 8.10 14.38 -4.05
N LEU A 118 8.59 13.42 -3.25
CA LEU A 118 8.54 12.00 -3.55
C LEU A 118 7.19 11.35 -3.23
N LEU A 119 6.47 11.85 -2.21
CA LEU A 119 5.17 11.28 -1.78
C LEU A 119 4.18 11.07 -2.95
N PRO A 120 3.97 12.04 -3.85
CA PRO A 120 3.05 11.86 -4.99
C PRO A 120 3.47 10.76 -5.94
N LEU A 121 4.76 10.43 -6.02
CA LEU A 121 5.29 9.34 -6.83
C LEU A 121 5.19 7.99 -6.11
N LEU A 122 5.50 7.96 -4.81
CA LEU A 122 5.60 6.73 -4.02
C LEU A 122 4.22 6.19 -3.63
N VAL A 123 3.27 7.05 -3.26
CA VAL A 123 1.94 6.63 -2.81
C VAL A 123 1.19 5.84 -3.89
N PRO A 124 1.08 6.31 -5.15
CA PRO A 124 0.39 5.58 -6.21
C PRO A 124 1.04 4.23 -6.50
N ILE A 125 2.36 4.13 -6.35
CA ILE A 125 3.11 2.88 -6.53
C ILE A 125 2.74 1.87 -5.45
N VAL A 126 2.70 2.29 -4.19
CA VAL A 126 2.23 1.43 -3.09
C VAL A 126 0.80 1.00 -3.35
N LEU A 127 -0.09 1.91 -3.75
CA LEU A 127 -1.47 1.57 -4.08
C LEU A 127 -1.57 0.62 -5.29
N ASN A 128 -0.75 0.82 -6.32
CA ASN A 128 -0.68 -0.07 -7.47
C ASN A 128 -0.21 -1.47 -7.07
N PHE A 129 0.75 -1.52 -6.14
CA PHE A 129 1.18 -2.77 -5.55
C PHE A 129 0.04 -3.45 -4.77
N LEU A 130 -0.76 -2.71 -3.99
CA LEU A 130 -1.93 -3.28 -3.32
C LEU A 130 -2.98 -3.75 -4.33
N LYS A 131 -3.20 -3.00 -5.40
CA LYS A 131 -4.10 -3.39 -6.51
C LYS A 131 -3.63 -4.66 -7.21
N SER A 132 -2.32 -4.91 -7.27
CA SER A 132 -1.74 -6.08 -7.93
C SER A 132 -2.23 -7.41 -7.34
N GLY A 133 -2.57 -7.45 -6.04
CA GLY A 133 -3.18 -8.63 -5.41
C GLY A 133 -4.68 -8.77 -5.60
N ALA A 134 -5.32 -7.82 -6.28
CA ALA A 134 -6.71 -7.95 -6.68
C ALA A 134 -6.81 -9.05 -7.74
N ASN A 135 -7.91 -9.80 -7.70
CA ASN A 135 -8.15 -10.86 -8.67
C ASN A 135 -8.36 -10.24 -10.07
N ALA A 136 -7.65 -10.75 -11.08
CA ALA A 136 -7.73 -10.19 -12.43
C ALA A 136 -9.12 -10.31 -13.05
N GLN A 137 -9.89 -11.33 -12.67
CA GLN A 137 -11.24 -11.58 -13.19
C GLN A 137 -12.33 -10.89 -12.36
N ASN A 138 -12.14 -10.72 -11.05
CA ASN A 138 -13.10 -10.06 -10.15
C ASN A 138 -12.40 -9.11 -9.16
N PRO A 139 -11.94 -7.92 -9.59
CA PRO A 139 -11.22 -6.99 -8.71
C PRO A 139 -12.07 -6.35 -7.60
N GLN A 140 -13.40 -6.48 -7.67
CA GLN A 140 -14.35 -5.84 -6.75
C GLN A 140 -15.08 -6.84 -5.81
N SER A 141 -15.01 -8.14 -6.09
CA SER A 141 -15.60 -9.20 -5.24
C SER A 141 -14.67 -10.39 -5.01
N GLY A 142 -13.62 -10.54 -5.82
CA GLY A 142 -12.53 -11.47 -5.59
C GLY A 142 -11.55 -10.82 -4.64
N GLY A 143 -11.68 -11.18 -3.35
CA GLY A 143 -10.93 -10.59 -2.24
C GLY A 143 -9.46 -10.33 -2.58
N ASN A 144 -9.00 -9.12 -2.27
CA ASN A 144 -7.63 -8.71 -2.52
C ASN A 144 -6.71 -9.27 -1.43
N SER A 145 -6.03 -10.37 -1.75
CA SER A 145 -5.21 -11.10 -0.79
C SER A 145 -3.98 -10.29 -0.35
N VAL A 146 -3.43 -9.45 -1.24
CA VAL A 146 -2.29 -8.58 -0.92
C VAL A 146 -2.74 -7.41 -0.06
N LEU A 147 -3.86 -6.76 -0.39
CA LEU A 147 -4.42 -5.71 0.46
C LEU A 147 -4.76 -6.27 1.85
N ASN A 148 -5.45 -7.40 1.94
CA ASN A 148 -5.76 -8.01 3.24
C ASN A 148 -4.49 -8.37 4.02
N SER A 149 -3.51 -9.03 3.38
CA SER A 149 -2.24 -9.35 4.06
C SER A 149 -1.46 -8.09 4.45
N PHE A 150 -1.55 -7.03 3.66
CA PHE A 150 -0.90 -5.76 3.95
C PHE A 150 -1.55 -5.09 5.16
N LEU A 151 -2.88 -5.12 5.25
CA LEU A 151 -3.65 -4.61 6.37
C LEU A 151 -3.50 -5.47 7.63
N ASP A 152 -3.21 -6.77 7.51
CA ASP A 152 -3.02 -7.74 8.60
C ASP A 152 -1.55 -7.83 9.10
N ALA A 153 -0.59 -7.30 8.33
CA ALA A 153 0.84 -7.47 8.58
C ALA A 153 1.43 -6.63 9.74
N ASP A 154 0.64 -5.86 10.51
CA ASP A 154 1.11 -5.26 11.76
C ASP A 154 0.99 -6.18 12.97
N GLY A 155 0.30 -7.32 12.84
CA GLY A 155 0.25 -8.32 13.89
C GLY A 155 -0.33 -7.78 15.20
N ASP A 156 -1.29 -6.87 15.14
CA ASP A 156 -2.13 -6.54 16.30
C ASP A 156 -3.23 -7.59 16.53
N GLY A 157 -3.49 -8.47 15.55
CA GLY A 157 -4.35 -9.63 15.72
C GLY A 157 -5.83 -9.31 15.59
N ASP A 158 -6.19 -8.18 14.99
CA ASP A 158 -7.59 -7.81 14.80
C ASP A 158 -8.03 -8.13 13.36
N VAL A 159 -8.19 -9.43 13.11
CA VAL A 159 -9.39 -9.87 12.39
C VAL A 159 -10.52 -9.55 13.34
N ASP A 160 -11.16 -8.39 13.15
CA ASP A 160 -12.20 -7.93 14.06
C ASP A 160 -13.15 -9.10 14.36
N ILE A 161 -13.30 -9.39 15.65
CA ILE A 161 -14.31 -10.30 16.19
C ILE A 161 -15.70 -9.94 15.60
N ALA A 162 -15.88 -8.73 15.05
CA ALA A 162 -17.00 -8.33 14.21
C ALA A 162 -17.25 -9.26 13.00
N ASP A 163 -16.22 -9.66 12.24
CA ASP A 163 -16.36 -10.55 11.08
C ASP A 163 -16.64 -12.00 11.51
N ALA A 164 -16.08 -12.43 12.65
CA ALA A 164 -16.41 -13.71 13.26
C ALA A 164 -17.87 -13.75 13.78
N ILE A 165 -18.37 -12.65 14.36
CA ILE A 165 -19.76 -12.54 14.83
C ILE A 165 -20.75 -12.42 13.66
N GLN A 166 -20.37 -11.76 12.56
CA GLN A 166 -21.21 -11.67 11.35
C GLN A 166 -21.36 -13.02 10.62
N LEU A 167 -20.32 -13.87 10.63
CA LEU A 167 -20.42 -15.24 10.11
C LEU A 167 -21.22 -16.16 11.05
N ALA A 168 -21.07 -16.01 12.38
CA ALA A 168 -21.83 -16.78 13.36
C ALA A 168 -23.33 -16.43 13.37
N SER A 169 -23.68 -15.15 13.26
CA SER A 169 -25.09 -14.69 13.27
C SER A 169 -25.89 -15.13 12.04
N ARG A 170 -25.24 -15.42 10.91
CA ARG A 170 -25.89 -15.93 9.69
C ARG A 170 -26.23 -17.42 9.77
N HIS A 171 -25.61 -18.18 10.67
CA HIS A 171 -25.85 -19.63 10.81
C HIS A 171 -26.80 -20.00 11.97
N ILE A 172 -27.13 -19.07 12.87
CA ILE A 172 -28.02 -19.30 14.02
C ILE A 172 -29.49 -18.90 13.72
N ARG A 173 -29.77 -18.33 12.53
CA ARG A 173 -31.13 -17.94 12.08
C ARG A 173 -31.79 -18.91 11.09
N ARG A 174 -31.51 -20.21 11.17
CA ARG A 174 -32.32 -21.25 10.53
C ARG A 174 -32.71 -22.31 11.53
#